data_AF-A0A2N2HFN1-F1
#
_entry.id   AF-A0A2N2HFN1-F1
#
_cell.length_a   1.000
_cell.length_b   1.000
_cell.length_c   1.000
_cell.angle_alpha   90.00
_cell.angle_beta   90.00
_cell.angle_gamma   90.00
#
_symmetry.space_group_name_H-M   'P 1'
#
loop_
_entity.id
_entity.type
_entity.pdbx_description
1 polymer ?
#
loop_
_entity_poly.entity_id
_entity_poly.type
_entity_poly.pdbx_seq_one_letter_code
_entity_poly.pdbx_strand_id
1 'polypeptide(L)' 'MDPIFPILISVAAVLLLGALGDVLFQRTGMASALWLVLCGILLGPLLGLVPREHALRVGPHLAAFT' A
#
# COMPACT_ATOMS: atom_id res chain seq x y z
N MET A 1 -23.24 12.52 -4.36
CA MET A 1 -21.84 12.35 -3.91
C MET A 1 -21.00 12.18 -5.15
N ASP A 2 -20.26 13.20 -5.57
CA ASP A 2 -19.44 13.14 -6.78
C ASP A 2 -18.40 12.01 -6.65
N PRO A 3 -18.31 11.09 -7.62
CA PRO A 3 -17.46 9.89 -7.52
C PRO A 3 -15.95 10.20 -7.49
N ILE A 4 -15.57 11.45 -7.76
CA ILE A 4 -14.18 11.92 -7.79
C ILE A 4 -13.61 12.11 -6.37
N PHE A 5 -14.43 12.56 -5.43
CA PHE A 5 -14.03 12.83 -4.05
C PHE A 5 -13.41 11.61 -3.33
N PRO A 6 -14.04 10.41 -3.33
CA PRO A 6 -13.47 9.24 -2.66
C PRO A 6 -12.18 8.74 -3.32
N ILE A 7 -12.05 8.89 -4.65
CA ILE A 7 -10.83 8.51 -5.38
C ILE A 7 -9.68 9.42 -4.97
N LEU A 8 -9.90 10.73 -4.94
CA LEU A 8 -8.86 11.70 -4.59
C LEU A 8 -8.39 11.54 -3.14
N ILE A 9 -9.32 11.26 -2.22
CA ILE A 9 -9.01 10.92 -0.82
C ILE A 9 -8.17 9.65 -0.73
N SER A 10 -8.50 8.61 -1.51
CA SER A 10 -7.75 7.36 -1.49
C SER A 10 -6.32 7.55 -2.02
N VAL A 11 -6.16 8.31 -3.12
CA VAL A 11 -4.83 8.64 -3.66
C VAL A 11 -4.02 9.46 -2.66
N ALA A 12 -4.63 10.49 -2.06
CA ALA A 12 -3.97 11.30 -1.04
C ALA A 12 -3.54 10.48 0.18
N ALA A 13 -4.38 9.54 0.64
CA ALA A 13 -4.06 8.65 1.74
C ALA A 13 -2.86 7.76 1.41
N VAL A 14 -2.82 7.16 0.20
CA VAL A 14 -1.69 6.32 -0.24
C VAL A 14 -0.39 7.14 -0.32
N LEU A 15 -0.45 8.35 -0.87
CA LEU A 15 0.72 9.24 -0.95
C LEU A 15 1.23 9.64 0.43
N LEU A 16 0.33 9.98 1.36
CA LEU A 16 0.67 10.33 2.73
C LEU A 16 1.34 9.15 3.46
N LEU A 17 0.83 7.94 3.25
CA LEU A 17 1.36 6.70 3.84
C LEU A 17 2.76 6.37 3.29
N GLY A 18 2.99 6.66 2.00
CA GLY A 18 4.31 6.58 1.37
C GLY A 18 5.31 7.59 1.93
N ALA A 19 4.90 8.86 2.07
CA ALA A 19 5.73 9.91 2.66
C ALA A 19 6.07 9.65 4.14
N LEU A 20 5.12 9.11 4.91
CA LEU A 20 5.37 8.68 6.29
C LEU A 20 6.43 7.57 6.36
N GLY A 21 6.40 6.65 5.39
CA GLY A 21 7.41 5.62 5.24
C GLY A 21 8.80 6.20 5.02
N ASP A 22 8.91 7.22 4.18
CA ASP A 22 10.18 7.89 3.87
C ASP A 22 10.81 8.59 5.08
N VAL A 23 9.98 9.21 5.91
CA VAL A 23 10.44 9.79 7.18
C VAL A 23 10.89 8.72 8.17
N LEU A 24 10.21 7.56 8.23
CA LEU A 24 10.67 6.42 9.04
C LEU A 24 11.97 5.83 8.48
N PHE A 25 12.13 5.75 7.16
CA PHE A 25 13.33 5.22 6.50
C PHE A 25 14.57 6.03 6.84
N GLN A 26 14.50 7.35 6.75
CA GLN A 26 15.60 8.24 7.10
C GLN A 26 16.09 8.04 8.54
N ARG A 27 15.20 7.60 9.43
CA ARG A 27 15.49 7.35 10.85
C ARG A 27 15.98 5.93 11.15
N THR A 28 15.61 4.93 10.34
CA THR A 28 15.91 3.50 10.63
C THR A 28 16.86 2.83 9.66
N GLY A 29 17.14 3.41 8.49
CA GLY A 29 18.02 2.82 7.47
C GLY A 29 17.50 1.52 6.84
N MET A 30 16.23 1.17 7.07
CA MET A 30 15.59 -0.01 6.50
C MET A 30 15.29 0.19 5.01
N ALA A 31 15.43 -0.89 4.23
CA ALA A 31 15.13 -0.88 2.80
C ALA A 31 13.67 -0.52 2.54
N SER A 32 13.45 0.28 1.48
CA SER A 32 12.13 0.77 1.06
C SER A 32 11.09 -0.35 0.92
N ALA A 33 11.52 -1.51 0.46
CA ALA A 33 10.71 -2.71 0.34
C ALA A 33 10.12 -3.19 1.69
N LEU A 34 10.84 -3.05 2.81
CA LEU A 34 10.41 -3.60 4.09
C LEU A 34 9.17 -2.89 4.65
N TRP A 35 9.11 -1.55 4.52
CA TRP A 35 7.94 -0.77 4.94
C TRP A 35 6.73 -1.04 4.05
N LEU A 36 6.92 -1.18 2.74
CA LEU A 36 5.86 -1.53 1.80
C LEU A 36 5.27 -2.91 2.13
N VAL A 37 6.11 -3.88 2.48
CA VAL A 37 5.70 -5.19 2.96
C VAL A 37 4.92 -5.06 4.28
N LEU A 38 5.41 -4.28 5.24
CA LEU A 38 4.74 -4.04 6.52
C LEU A 38 3.37 -3.37 6.34
N CYS A 39 3.28 -2.36 5.47
CA CYS A 39 2.02 -1.71 5.13
C CYS A 39 1.07 -2.68 4.43
N GLY A 40 1.55 -3.50 3.49
CA GLY A 40 0.76 -4.54 2.85
C GLY A 40 0.22 -5.58 3.85
N ILE A 41 1.02 -5.96 4.84
CA ILE A 41 0.62 -6.86 5.93
C ILE A 41 -0.39 -6.18 6.86
N LEU A 42 -0.20 -4.91 7.20
CA LEU A 42 -1.16 -4.16 8.01
C LEU A 42 -2.51 -4.01 7.29
N LEU A 43 -2.48 -3.49 6.06
CA LEU A 43 -3.68 -3.20 5.27
C LEU A 43 -4.38 -4.46 4.74
N GLY A 44 -3.63 -5.52 4.42
CA GLY A 44 -4.17 -6.76 3.88
C GLY A 44 -4.79 -7.67 4.96
N PRO A 45 -4.01 -8.57 5.58
CA PRO A 45 -4.54 -9.55 6.52
C PRO A 45 -4.98 -8.97 7.88
N LEU A 46 -4.33 -7.91 8.37
CA LEU A 46 -4.64 -7.34 9.70
C LEU A 46 -5.92 -6.48 9.68
N LEU A 47 -6.06 -5.61 8.68
CA LEU A 47 -7.24 -4.74 8.53
C LEU A 47 -8.35 -5.35 7.67
N GLY A 48 -8.07 -6.43 6.93
CA GLY A 48 -9.05 -7.11 6.06
C GLY A 48 -9.50 -6.26 4.86
N LEU A 49 -8.83 -5.15 4.56
CA LEU A 49 -9.22 -4.23 3.49
C LEU A 49 -9.01 -4.84 2.09
N VAL A 50 -8.14 -5.84 1.98
CA VAL A 50 -7.83 -6.53 0.72
C VAL A 50 -8.19 -8.01 0.83
N PRO A 51 -9.28 -8.45 0.18
CA PRO A 51 -9.64 -9.87 0.15
C PRO A 51 -8.55 -10.67 -0.56
N ARG A 52 -8.19 -11.82 0.04
CA ARG A 52 -7.09 -12.68 -0.43
C ARG A 52 -7.27 -13.13 -1.89
N GLU A 53 -8.51 -13.30 -2.31
CA GLU A 53 -8.90 -13.67 -3.68
C GLU A 53 -8.51 -12.60 -4.70
N HIS A 54 -8.70 -11.32 -4.37
CA HIS A 54 -8.29 -10.20 -5.21
C HIS A 54 -6.77 -10.07 -5.27
N ALA A 55 -6.09 -10.25 -4.13
CA ALA A 55 -4.63 -10.24 -4.10
C ALA A 55 -4.01 -11.36 -4.96
N LEU A 56 -4.59 -12.57 -4.92
CA LEU A 56 -4.13 -13.72 -5.72
C LEU A 56 -4.40 -13.56 -7.23
N ARG A 57 -5.44 -12.82 -7.62
CA ARG A 57 -5.69 -12.50 -9.04
C ARG A 57 -4.74 -11.44 -9.58
N VAL A 58 -4.41 -10.43 -8.78
CA VAL A 58 -3.59 -9.29 -9.23
C VAL A 58 -2.09 -9.57 -9.09
N GLY A 59 -1.69 -10.40 -8.11
CA GLY A 59 -0.30 -10.77 -7.86
C GLY A 59 0.48 -11.25 -9.09
N PRO A 60 -0.05 -12.18 -9.91
CA PRO A 60 0.63 -12.64 -11.12
C PRO A 60 0.85 -11.54 -12.16
N HIS A 61 -0.12 -10.62 -12.30
CA HIS A 61 0.01 -9.49 -13.23
C HIS A 61 1.09 -8.51 -12.78
N LEU A 62 1.20 -8.25 -11.47
CA LEU A 62 2.25 -7.38 -10.93
C LEU A 62 3.63 -8.05 -10.97
N ALA A 63 3.71 -9.36 -10.73
CA ALA A 63 4.95 -10.13 -10.82
C ALA A 63 5.49 -10.19 -12.25
N ALA A 64 4.62 -10.15 -13.26
CA ALA A 64 5.03 -10.09 -14.67
C ALA A 64 5.68 -8.74 -15.07
N PHE A 65 5.54 -7.70 -14.24
CA PHE A 65 6.17 -6.39 -14.44
C PHE A 65 7.54 -6.24 -13.75
N THR A 66 8.01 -7.26 -13.01
CA THR A 66 9.35 -7.30 -12.40
C THR A 66 10.32 -8.16 -13.21
#